data_AF-A0A0F7ZLS7-F1
#
_entry.id   AF-A0A0F7ZLS7-F1
#
_cell.length_a   1.000
_cell.length_b   1.000
_cell.length_c   1.000
_cell.angle_alpha   90.00
_cell.angle_beta   90.00
_cell.angle_gamma   90.00
#
_symmetry.space_group_name_H-M   'P 1'
#
loop_
_entity.id
_entity.type
_entity.pdbx_description
1 polymer ?
#
loop_
_entity_poly.entity_id
_entity_poly.type
_entity_poly.pdbx_seq_one_letter_code
_entity_poly.pdbx_strand_id
1 'polypeptide(L)' 'MNAFTQRVEEPDKNFQYLVVAAEPYETVGFKIPARELDKRDDRQFSFWDPDGKEFWIQVMFMTEREERFNAAPGLMGGS' A
#
# COMPACT_ATOMS: atom_id res chain seq x y z
N MET A 1 6.29 4.60 0.38
CA MET A 1 7.34 5.53 -0.10
C MET A 1 6.74 6.37 -1.22
N ASN A 2 6.91 7.70 -1.23
CA ASN A 2 6.37 8.56 -2.29
C ASN A 2 7.25 8.45 -3.55
N ALA A 3 6.64 8.56 -4.74
CA ALA A 3 7.33 8.43 -6.04
C ALA A 3 8.53 9.40 -6.23
N PHE A 4 8.63 10.45 -5.42
CA PHE A 4 9.73 11.42 -5.42
C PHE A 4 11.02 10.96 -4.71
N THR A 5 10.99 9.84 -3.99
CA THR A 5 12.17 9.33 -3.24
C THR A 5 12.95 8.26 -4.02
N GLN A 6 12.38 7.74 -5.11
CA GLN A 6 13.07 6.81 -6.01
C GLN A 6 13.89 7.58 -7.04
N ARG A 7 15.20 7.29 -7.13
CA ARG A 7 16.14 7.96 -8.05
C ARG A 7 16.41 7.18 -9.35
N VAL A 8 15.73 6.05 -9.56
CA VAL A 8 16.02 5.12 -10.66
C VAL A 8 15.17 5.41 -11.91
N GLU A 9 13.91 5.78 -11.72
CA GLU A 9 12.96 6.08 -12.80
C GLU A 9 12.37 7.47 -12.60
N GLU A 10 11.88 8.12 -13.67
CA GLU A 10 11.17 9.39 -13.56
C GLU A 10 9.93 9.23 -12.66
N PRO A 11 9.65 10.20 -11.77
CA PRO A 11 8.55 10.10 -10.81
C PRO A 11 7.20 10.10 -11.54
N ASP A 12 6.57 8.92 -11.62
CA ASP A 12 5.24 8.75 -12.19
C ASP A 12 4.18 8.78 -11.10
N LYS A 13 3.27 9.76 -11.16
CA LYS A 13 2.18 9.95 -10.19
C LYS A 13 1.11 8.86 -10.26
N ASN A 14 1.08 8.08 -11.35
CA ASN A 14 0.13 6.97 -11.50
C ASN A 14 0.53 5.73 -10.70
N PHE A 15 1.72 5.74 -10.10
CA PHE A 15 2.24 4.60 -9.35
C PHE A 15 2.76 5.00 -7.97
N GLN A 16 2.69 4.03 -7.07
CA GLN A 16 3.27 4.07 -5.73
C GLN A 16 4.19 2.85 -5.59
N TYR A 17 5.02 2.85 -4.55
CA TYR A 17 5.94 1.74 -4.30
C TYR A 17 5.69 1.12 -2.93
N LEU A 18 5.45 -0.19 -2.93
CA LEU A 18 5.49 -1.04 -1.74
C LEU A 18 6.95 -1.43 -1.50
N VAL A 19 7.50 -1.08 -0.35
CA VAL A 19 8.92 -1.26 -0.04
C VAL A 19 9.07 -2.24 1.11
N VAL A 20 9.92 -3.25 0.94
CA VAL A 20 10.27 -4.23 1.96
C VAL A 20 11.77 -4.08 2.24
N ALA A 21 12.10 -3.83 3.51
CA ALA A 21 13.47 -3.68 3.98
C ALA A 21 13.71 -4.63 5.17
N ALA A 22 14.82 -5.34 5.16
CA ALA A 22 15.24 -6.22 6.24
C ALA A 22 16.76 -6.25 6.29
N GLU A 23 17.37 -6.07 7.45
CA GLU A 23 18.81 -6.27 7.63
C GLU A 23 19.14 -7.78 7.62
N PRO A 24 20.20 -8.25 6.92
CA PRO A 24 21.20 -7.52 6.13
C PRO A 24 20.87 -7.48 4.61
N TYR A 25 19.62 -7.72 4.24
CA TYR A 25 19.18 -7.84 2.85
C TYR A 25 19.01 -6.48 2.17
N GLU A 26 19.18 -6.48 0.85
CA GLU A 26 18.90 -5.30 0.06
C GLU A 26 17.39 -4.98 0.09
N THR A 27 17.07 -3.70 0.18
CA THR A 27 15.69 -3.23 0.14
C THR A 27 15.09 -3.46 -1.25
N VAL A 28 13.92 -4.11 -1.30
CA VAL A 28 13.19 -4.35 -2.56
C VAL A 28 11.93 -3.49 -2.62
N GLY A 29 11.59 -3.03 -3.82
CA GLY A 29 10.41 -2.19 -4.08
C GLY A 29 9.54 -2.75 -5.20
N PHE A 30 8.23 -2.80 -4.98
CA PHE A 30 7.24 -3.21 -5.97
C PHE A 30 6.43 -2.01 -6.42
N LYS A 31 6.39 -1.77 -7.74
CA LYS A 31 5.56 -0.74 -8.36
C LYS A 31 4.11 -1.19 -8.35
N ILE A 32 3.23 -0.41 -7.70
CA ILE A 32 1.80 -0.68 -7.61
C ILE A 32 1.00 0.52 -8.15
N PRO A 33 -0.21 0.32 -8.69
CA PRO A 33 -1.09 1.42 -9.07
C PRO A 33 -1.32 2.40 -7.90
N ALA A 34 -1.35 3.70 -8.19
CA ALA A 34 -1.63 4.74 -7.21
C ALA A 34 -3.12 4.82 -6.82
N ARG A 35 -3.69 3.69 -6.41
CA ARG A 35 -5.07 3.58 -5.89
C ARG A 35 -5.05 3.55 -4.36
N GLU A 36 -6.18 3.91 -3.75
CA GLU A 36 -6.29 3.86 -2.30
C GLU A 36 -6.26 2.40 -1.81
N LEU A 37 -5.39 2.11 -0.85
CA LEU A 37 -5.33 0.82 -0.18
C LEU A 37 -6.35 0.78 0.96
N ASP A 38 -6.99 -0.37 1.14
CA ASP A 38 -7.83 -0.59 2.30
C ASP A 38 -6.94 -0.71 3.55
N LYS A 39 -7.12 0.24 4.48
CA LYS A 39 -6.34 0.35 5.73
C LYS A 39 -7.04 -0.28 6.92
N ARG A 40 -8.16 -0.97 6.70
CA ARG A 40 -8.85 -1.70 7.78
C ARG A 40 -8.00 -2.89 8.19
N ASP A 41 -8.04 -3.17 9.49
CA ASP A 41 -7.21 -4.19 10.15
C ASP A 41 -7.44 -5.60 9.58
N ASP A 42 -8.64 -5.89 9.05
CA ASP A 42 -8.99 -7.17 8.42
C ASP A 42 -8.51 -7.31 6.96
N ARG A 43 -8.00 -6.24 6.35
CA ARG A 43 -7.67 -6.17 4.91
C ARG A 43 -6.19 -6.05 4.62
N GLN A 44 -5.38 -5.97 5.68
CA GLN A 44 -3.93 -5.98 5.61
C GLN A 44 -3.42 -7.17 6.43
N PHE A 45 -2.47 -7.90 5.88
CA PHE A 45 -1.86 -9.03 6.57
C PHE A 45 -0.34 -8.96 6.38
N SER A 46 0.40 -9.19 7.46
CA SER A 46 1.83 -9.42 7.40
C SER A 46 2.23 -10.50 8.40
N PHE A 47 3.15 -11.37 7.98
CA PHE A 47 3.63 -12.48 8.80
C PHE A 47 5.10 -12.75 8.49
N TRP A 48 5.90 -12.92 9.54
CA TRP A 48 7.29 -13.32 9.44
C TRP A 48 7.46 -14.73 10.01
N ASP A 49 7.90 -15.65 9.17
CA ASP A 49 8.33 -16.97 9.57
C ASP A 49 9.86 -16.96 9.80
N PRO A 50 10.32 -16.99 11.06
CA PRO A 50 11.76 -16.94 11.34
C PRO A 50 12.49 -18.24 11.00
N ASP A 51 11.79 -19.37 11.00
CA ASP A 51 12.35 -20.70 10.76
C ASP A 51 12.61 -20.91 9.26
N GLY A 52 11.64 -20.54 8.42
CA GLY A 52 11.72 -20.53 6.96
C GLY A 52 12.42 -19.29 6.39
N LYS A 53 12.58 -18.23 7.20
CA LYS A 53 13.03 -16.89 6.77
C LYS A 53 12.13 -16.31 5.68
N GLU A 54 10.82 -16.48 5.84
CA GLU A 54 9.81 -16.06 4.86
C GLU A 54 8.99 -14.89 5.38
N PHE A 55 8.98 -13.80 4.63
CA PHE A 55 8.13 -12.65 4.91
C PHE A 55 6.93 -12.63 3.96
N TRP A 56 5.74 -12.72 4.54
CA TRP A 56 4.47 -12.68 3.84
C TRP A 56 3.82 -11.33 4.08
N ILE A 57 3.35 -10.69 3.01
CA ILE A 57 2.58 -9.45 3.09
C ILE A 57 1.45 -9.49 2.06
N GLN A 58 0.26 -9.08 2.48
CA GLN A 58 -0.91 -8.94 1.63
C GLN A 58 -1.53 -7.57 1.87
N VAL A 59 -1.78 -6.87 0.76
CA VAL A 59 -2.48 -5.59 0.74
C VAL A 59 -3.62 -5.66 -0.26
N MET A 60 -4.76 -5.05 0.08
CA MET A 60 -5.92 -4.96 -0.82
C MET A 60 -6.17 -3.51 -1.22
N PHE A 61 -6.60 -3.29 -2.46
CA PHE A 61 -7.12 -2.01 -2.88
C PHE A 61 -8.54 -1.81 -2.36
N MET A 62 -8.92 -0.56 -2.08
CA MET A 62 -10.31 -0.19 -1.82
C MET A 62 -11.19 -0.61 -3.01
N THR A 63 -12.41 -1.04 -2.72
CA THR A 63 -13.38 -1.29 -3.80
C THR A 63 -13.88 0.03 -4.38
N GLU A 64 -14.30 0.03 -5.64
CA GLU A 64 -14.83 1.24 -6.30
C GLU A 64 -16.01 1.88 -5.55
N ARG A 65 -16.80 1.07 -4.84
CA ARG A 65 -17.92 1.54 -4.01
C ARG A 65 -17.44 2.34 -2.80
N GLU A 66 -16.31 1.94 -2.23
CA GLU A 66 -15.73 2.55 -1.05
C GLU A 66 -14.91 3.79 -1.41
N GLU A 67 -14.20 3.77 -2.55
CA GLU A 67 -13.53 4.96 -3.09
C GLU A 67 -14.53 6.11 -3.31
N ARG A 68 -15.74 5.82 -3.82
CA ARG A 68 -16.80 6.85 -3.97
C ARG A 68 -17.35 7.36 -2.63
N PHE A 69 -17.41 6.51 -1.61
CA PHE A 69 -17.89 6.90 -0.29
C PHE A 69 -16.87 7.77 0.44
N ASN A 70 -15.58 7.48 0.30
CA ASN A 70 -14.49 8.25 0.88
C ASN A 70 -14.23 9.58 0.15
N ALA A 71 -14.47 9.63 -1.17
CA ALA A 71 -14.33 10.83 -1.99
C ALA A 71 -15.52 11.82 -1.91
N ALA A 72 -16.56 11.51 -1.14
CA ALA A 72 -17.73 12.37 -0.97
C ALA A 72 -17.67 13.14 0.38
N PRO A 73 -17.10 14.36 0.42
CA PRO A 73 -17.20 15.23 1.58
C PRO A 73 -18.64 15.76 1.67
N GLY A 74 -19.51 15.11 2.44
CA GLY A 74 -20.84 15.69 2.67
C GLY A 74 -21.96 14.82 3.25
N LEU A 75 -21.76 13.53 3.52
CA LEU A 75 -22.83 12.69 4.08
C LEU A 75 -22.64 12.28 5.54
N MET A 76 -21.63 12.83 6.24
CA MET A 76 -21.57 12.77 7.70
C MET A 76 -22.30 13.98 8.29
N GLY A 77 -23.62 13.90 8.29
CA GLY A 77 -24.50 14.94 8.81
C GLY A 77 -25.92 14.41 8.92
N GLY A 78 -26.10 13.35 9.70
CA GLY A 78 -27.42 12.90 10.11
C GLY A 78 -28.03 13.85 11.15
N SER A 79 -29.26 14.26 10.91
CA SER A 79 -30.36 14.37 11.88
C SER A 79 -31.66 14.33 11.10
#